data_AF-X1EUZ0-F1
#
_entry.id   AF-X1EUZ0-F1
#
_cell.length_a   1.000
_cell.length_b   1.000
_cell.length_c   1.000
_cell.angle_alpha   90.00
_cell.angle_beta   90.00
_cell.angle_gamma   90.00
#
_symmetry.space_group_name_H-M   'P 1'
#
loop_
_entity.id
_entity.type
_entity.pdbx_description
1 polymer ?
#
loop_
_entity_poly.entity_id
_entity_poly.type
_entity_poly.pdbx_seq_one_letter_code
_entity_poly.pdbx_strand_id
1 'polypeptide(L)'
;MFAKSGMQINGTAGTVRGLEIEYFKFDQENMNLDIDGFAELMREFKPELILFGGSVFLFPHPVKELSEVAKEVGAHVAYDGAHV
;
A
#
# COMPACT_ATOMS: atom_id res chain seq x y z
N MET A 1 -2.37 -16.41 -5.21
CA MET A 1 -3.53 -17.33 -5.12
C MET A 1 -4.66 -16.74 -5.95
N PHE A 2 -5.50 -17.54 -6.61
CA PHE A 2 -6.58 -17.04 -7.50
C PHE A 2 -7.94 -17.58 -7.04
N ALA A 3 -9.01 -16.80 -7.18
CA ALA A 3 -10.37 -17.22 -6.90
C ALA A 3 -10.91 -18.16 -7.99
N LYS A 4 -12.02 -18.85 -7.73
CA LYS A 4 -12.72 -19.66 -8.77
C LYS A 4 -13.13 -18.85 -10.00
N SER A 5 -13.29 -17.53 -9.84
CA SER A 5 -13.56 -16.59 -10.93
C SER A 5 -12.34 -16.27 -11.81
N GLY A 6 -11.14 -16.72 -11.43
CA GLY A 6 -9.88 -16.40 -12.13
C GLY A 6 -9.20 -15.11 -11.68
N MET A 7 -9.82 -14.31 -10.79
CA MET A 7 -9.21 -13.09 -10.23
C MET A 7 -8.14 -13.40 -9.20
N GLN A 8 -7.06 -12.62 -9.19
CA GLN A 8 -6.00 -12.72 -8.18
C GLN A 8 -6.53 -12.34 -6.79
N ILE A 9 -6.12 -13.10 -5.78
CA ILE A 9 -6.48 -12.86 -4.39
C ILE A 9 -5.47 -11.89 -3.77
N ASN A 10 -5.79 -10.60 -3.87
CA ASN A 10 -5.09 -9.49 -3.21
C ASN A 10 -5.93 -8.99 -2.00
N GLY A 11 -6.32 -9.93 -1.14
CA GLY A 11 -7.24 -9.67 -0.03
C GLY A 11 -8.71 -9.52 -0.47
N THR A 12 -9.57 -9.15 0.49
CA THR A 12 -11.02 -9.01 0.27
C THR A 12 -11.33 -7.83 -0.65
N ALA A 13 -10.63 -6.71 -0.49
CA ALA A 13 -10.76 -5.54 -1.36
C ALA A 13 -10.50 -5.90 -2.83
N GLY A 14 -9.47 -6.71 -3.11
CA GLY A 14 -9.16 -7.15 -4.47
C GLY A 14 -10.23 -8.08 -5.03
N THR A 15 -10.40 -9.26 -4.43
CA THR A 15 -11.27 -10.31 -5.01
C THR A 15 -12.76 -10.02 -4.88
N VAL A 16 -13.21 -9.38 -3.80
CA VAL A 16 -14.65 -9.15 -3.54
C VAL A 16 -15.12 -7.85 -4.16
N ARG A 17 -14.29 -6.80 -4.16
CA ARG A 17 -14.65 -5.49 -4.72
C ARG A 17 -14.08 -5.22 -6.11
N GLY A 18 -13.28 -6.14 -6.66
CA GLY A 18 -12.71 -6.03 -8.00
C GLY A 18 -11.65 -4.94 -8.11
N LEU A 19 -10.98 -4.59 -7.00
CA LEU A 19 -9.93 -3.59 -7.00
C LEU A 19 -8.60 -4.21 -7.46
N GLU A 20 -7.86 -3.47 -8.26
CA GLU A 20 -6.46 -3.77 -8.53
C GLU A 20 -5.63 -3.26 -7.34
N ILE A 21 -4.81 -4.13 -6.74
CA ILE A 21 -4.12 -3.84 -5.48
C ILE A 21 -2.69 -4.30 -5.60
N GLU A 22 -1.78 -3.37 -5.30
CA GLU A 22 -0.38 -3.62 -5.02
C GLU A 22 -0.08 -3.39 -3.54
N TYR A 23 0.86 -4.16 -2.99
CA TYR A 23 1.23 -4.08 -1.57
C TYR A 23 2.47 -3.20 -1.38
N PHE A 24 2.58 -2.57 -0.21
CA PHE A 24 3.78 -1.81 0.14
C PHE A 24 5.03 -2.69 0.09
N LYS A 25 6.14 -2.10 -0.37
CA LYS A 25 7.46 -2.69 -0.22
C LYS A 25 7.88 -2.55 1.25
N PHE A 26 8.33 -3.65 1.83
CA PHE A 26 8.68 -3.72 3.25
C PHE A 26 10.15 -4.05 3.41
N ASP A 27 10.85 -3.22 4.17
CA ASP A 27 12.23 -3.42 4.58
C ASP A 27 12.24 -4.30 5.85
N GLN A 28 12.68 -5.53 5.68
CA GLN A 28 12.77 -6.51 6.77
C GLN A 28 13.87 -6.21 7.78
N GLU A 29 14.94 -5.52 7.38
CA GLU A 29 16.05 -5.19 8.28
C GLU A 29 15.65 -4.03 9.18
N ASN A 30 15.04 -2.99 8.62
CA ASN A 30 14.57 -1.82 9.35
C ASN A 30 13.17 -2.00 9.97
N MET A 31 12.50 -3.13 9.68
CA MET A 31 11.14 -3.46 10.15
C MET A 31 10.13 -2.34 9.86
N ASN A 32 10.25 -1.71 8.69
CA ASN A 32 9.42 -0.59 8.26
C ASN A 32 9.22 -0.61 6.73
N LEU A 33 8.49 0.36 6.18
CA LEU A 33 8.28 0.47 4.74
C LEU A 33 9.57 0.89 4.03
N ASP A 34 9.86 0.22 2.91
CA ASP A 34 10.90 0.62 1.97
C ASP A 34 10.39 1.82 1.16
N ILE A 35 10.92 3.00 1.47
CA ILE A 35 10.49 4.26 0.89
C ILE A 35 10.78 4.31 -0.61
N ASP A 36 11.98 3.91 -1.01
CA ASP A 36 12.44 4.01 -2.40
C ASP A 36 11.73 2.97 -3.27
N GLY A 37 11.65 1.72 -2.81
CA GLY A 37 10.94 0.66 -3.52
C GLY A 37 9.44 0.93 -3.64
N PHE A 38 8.82 1.55 -2.63
CA PHE A 38 7.42 1.92 -2.73
C PHE A 38 7.21 3.16 -3.61
N ALA A 39 8.16 4.11 -3.65
CA ALA A 39 8.09 5.25 -4.56
C ALA A 39 8.19 4.82 -6.03
N GLU A 40 9.05 3.85 -6.36
CA GLU A 40 9.13 3.24 -7.68
C GLU A 40 7.79 2.58 -8.05
N LEU A 41 7.26 1.73 -7.16
CA LEU A 41 5.98 1.06 -7.35
C LEU A 41 4.83 2.06 -7.61
N MET A 42 4.76 3.16 -6.87
CA MET A 42 3.74 4.19 -7.07
C MET A 42 3.80 4.82 -8.47
N ARG A 43 5.00 5.07 -9.00
CA ARG A 43 5.16 5.69 -10.33
C ARG A 43 4.82 4.73 -11.46
N GLU A 44 5.06 3.44 -11.26
CA GLU A 44 4.69 2.38 -12.22
C GLU A 44 3.20 2.07 -12.18
N PHE A 45 2.67 1.79 -10.99
CA PHE A 45 1.28 1.36 -10.78
C PHE A 45 0.28 2.51 -10.89
N LYS A 46 0.68 3.74 -10.55
CA LYS A 46 -0.16 4.96 -10.56
C LYS A 46 -1.51 4.76 -9.83
N PRO A 47 -1.47 4.44 -8.53
CA PRO A 47 -2.69 4.17 -7.77
C PRO A 47 -3.58 5.41 -7.64
N GLU A 48 -4.90 5.19 -7.56
CA GLU A 48 -5.85 6.25 -7.19
C GLU A 48 -5.86 6.50 -5.67
N LEU A 49 -5.56 5.47 -4.87
CA LEU A 49 -5.60 5.49 -3.41
C LEU A 49 -4.42 4.73 -2.82
N ILE A 50 -3.82 5.31 -1.79
CA ILE A 50 -2.84 4.70 -0.90
C ILE A 50 -3.43 4.66 0.50
N LEU A 51 -3.51 3.47 1.08
CA LEU A 51 -4.04 3.26 2.43
C LEU A 51 -2.90 2.85 3.36
N PHE A 52 -2.46 3.78 4.20
CA PHE A 52 -1.58 3.47 5.32
C PHE A 52 -2.39 2.86 6.46
N GLY A 53 -1.79 1.92 7.17
CA GLY A 53 -2.41 1.27 8.31
C GLY A 53 -1.96 -0.18 8.38
N GLY A 54 -2.06 -0.78 9.56
CA GLY A 54 -1.67 -2.17 9.77
C GLY A 54 -2.08 -2.60 11.16
N SER A 55 -2.37 -3.90 11.31
CA SER A 55 -2.70 -4.44 12.63
C SER A 55 -1.52 -4.46 13.58
N VAL A 56 -0.30 -4.57 13.02
CA VAL A 56 0.95 -4.64 13.78
C VAL A 56 2.06 -3.99 12.95
N PHE A 57 2.78 -3.05 13.55
CA PHE A 57 4.04 -2.48 13.02
C PHE A 57 4.89 -2.00 14.21
N LEU A 58 6.21 -2.13 14.12
CA LEU A 58 7.11 -1.79 15.23
C LEU A 58 7.41 -0.29 15.30
N PHE A 59 7.50 0.35 14.13
CA PHE A 59 7.85 1.76 13.98
C PHE A 59 6.82 2.49 13.13
N PRO A 60 6.59 3.79 13.37
CA PRO A 60 5.66 4.58 12.57
C PRO A 60 5.96 4.46 11.07
N HIS A 61 4.93 4.26 10.26
CA HIS A 61 5.06 4.32 8.81
C HIS A 61 5.56 5.71 8.38
N PRO A 62 6.44 5.80 7.35
CA PRO A 62 6.95 7.06 6.81
C PRO A 62 5.90 7.77 5.93
N VAL A 63 4.77 8.15 6.56
CA VAL A 63 3.61 8.73 5.88
C VAL A 63 3.97 10.04 5.20
N LYS A 64 4.83 10.87 5.81
CA LYS A 64 5.18 12.19 5.26
C LYS A 64 5.91 12.05 3.93
N GLU A 65 6.96 11.24 3.92
CA GLU A 65 7.83 10.98 2.78
C GLU A 65 7.01 10.38 1.63
N LEU A 66 6.20 9.36 1.93
CA LEU A 66 5.42 8.67 0.91
C LEU A 66 4.21 9.47 0.44
N SER A 67 3.67 10.39 1.26
CA SER A 67 2.61 11.30 0.83
C SER A 67 3.09 12.35 -0.16
N GLU A 68 4.38 12.69 -0.16
CA GLU A 68 4.96 13.56 -1.19
C GLU A 68 4.98 12.85 -2.54
N VAL A 69 5.43 11.59 -2.57
CA VAL A 69 5.40 10.76 -3.79
C VAL A 69 3.97 10.51 -4.27
N ALA A 70 3.03 10.25 -3.36
CA ALA A 70 1.62 10.09 -3.69
C ALA A 70 1.06 11.31 -4.43
N LYS A 71 1.43 12.52 -4.01
CA LYS A 71 1.03 13.77 -4.68
C LYS A 71 1.63 13.88 -6.08
N GLU A 72 2.87 13.41 -6.30
CA GLU A 72 3.51 13.41 -7.62
C GLU A 72 2.69 12.60 -8.64
N VAL A 73 2.12 11.47 -8.22
CA VAL A 73 1.33 10.58 -9.08
C VAL A 73 -0.17 10.88 -9.06
N GLY A 74 -0.61 11.85 -8.26
CA GLY A 74 -2.02 12.24 -8.14
C GLY A 74 -2.88 11.31 -7.28
N ALA A 75 -2.26 10.47 -6.45
CA ALA A 75 -2.95 9.52 -5.58
C ALA A 75 -3.53 10.20 -4.33
N HIS A 76 -4.70 9.74 -3.89
CA HIS A 76 -5.22 10.07 -2.58
C HIS A 76 -4.50 9.28 -1.48
N VAL A 77 -4.27 9.90 -0.33
CA VAL A 77 -3.69 9.24 0.84
C VAL A 77 -4.74 9.14 1.94
N ALA A 78 -4.92 7.92 2.46
CA ALA A 78 -5.72 7.61 3.63
C ALA A 78 -4.85 6.95 4.70
N TYR A 79 -5.19 7.19 5.97
CA TYR A 79 -4.54 6.59 7.12
C TYR A 79 -5.58 5.91 8.02
N ASP A 80 -5.51 4.59 8.11
CA ASP A 80 -6.28 3.77 9.04
C ASP A 80 -5.51 3.62 10.36
N GLY A 81 -5.97 4.37 11.36
CA GLY A 81 -5.43 4.38 12.71
C GLY A 81 -6.12 3.41 13.67
N ALA A 82 -6.80 2.36 13.21
CA ALA A 82 -7.58 1.49 14.08
C ALA A 82 -6.80 0.81 15.23
N HIS A 83 -5.50 0.57 15.05
CA HIS A 83 -4.64 -0.09 16.05
C HIS A 83 -3.54 0.82 16.61
N VAL A 84 -3.65 2.14 16.41
CA VAL A 84 -2.61 3.12 16.71
C VAL A 84 -3.11 4.15 17.71
#